data_AF-A0A962CB08-F1
#
_entry.id   AF-A0A962CB08-F1
#
_cell.length_a   1.000
_cell.length_b   1.000
_cell.length_c   1.000
_cell.angle_alpha   90.00
_cell.angle_beta   90.00
_cell.angle_gamma   90.00
#
_symmetry.space_group_name_H-M   'P 1'
#
loop_
_entity.id
_entity.type
_entity.pdbx_description
1 polymer ?
#
loop_
_entity_poly.entity_id
_entity_poly.type
_entity_poly.pdbx_seq_one_letter_code
_entity_poly.pdbx_strand_id
1 'polypeptide(L)'
;GLIQISSDGGGSWRRLDKFPGVPERRYVSRVLISPHDANTLYAAFDNHKQGDFKPYLLRSTDLGRSWTAITGGLPERGTVYAVVEDPVKPGLLFAGTEFGLYFSPDQGRRWIQLKGGMPTIQVRDLAIQQREGDLVAATFGRGFYVLDDYSPLRAIDDAALAQKALLFPVKRAFTYVQSTPFGGTGKGFNGDQFFTAPNPPMGAVFTYYLKDELKSRAKTRQDAEKQRAKKGEDTPYPSWDELEREAREEAPVIVFTVSDADGQVVRRIEAPAKAGMQRVAWDLRYPAAVPTDLASGERDPWDPEPVGPLVAPGQYQVTMAARIDGALVPMGGTQTFEAAPLGGDSLPPADREALLAFQRQTGQLQRAALGAVAAADEAQKRIDHLKKALTDTPAAAPALAGRLRAIEGRLKDLQIALSGDRVRASRGEPTPPAIVDRINQVVYGHWYSTADATATHHRNYEIAAQQFAPVLAQLRSLILTDLTALENEADAAGAPWTPGRVPDWKP
;
A
#
# COMPACT_ATOMS: atom_id res chain seq x y z
N GLY A 1 0.28 -48.21 6.68
CA GLY A 1 -1.02 -47.60 6.45
C GLY A 1 -1.62 -48.21 5.21
N LEU A 2 -2.94 -48.31 5.18
CA LEU A 2 -3.71 -48.83 4.06
C LEU A 2 -4.45 -47.66 3.43
N ILE A 3 -4.65 -47.68 2.12
CA ILE A 3 -5.65 -46.84 1.45
C ILE A 3 -6.78 -47.78 1.03
N GLN A 4 -8.02 -47.38 1.29
CA GLN A 4 -9.19 -48.12 0.85
C GLN A 4 -10.07 -47.21 0.00
N ILE A 5 -10.58 -47.75 -1.10
CA ILE A 5 -11.38 -46.99 -2.08
C ILE A 5 -12.72 -47.69 -2.26
N SER A 6 -13.79 -46.91 -2.16
CA SER A 6 -15.16 -47.32 -2.48
C SER A 6 -15.68 -46.47 -3.63
N SER A 7 -16.42 -47.10 -4.54
CA SER A 7 -17.13 -46.45 -5.64
C SER A 7 -18.65 -46.53 -5.50
N ASP A 8 -19.16 -47.01 -4.38
CA ASP A 8 -20.57 -47.31 -4.13
C ASP A 8 -21.09 -46.69 -2.83
N GLY A 9 -20.50 -45.56 -2.43
CA GLY A 9 -20.91 -44.84 -1.21
C GLY A 9 -20.54 -45.55 0.10
N GLY A 10 -19.58 -46.48 0.05
CA GLY A 10 -19.06 -47.20 1.21
C GLY A 10 -19.61 -48.62 1.40
N GLY A 11 -20.39 -49.14 0.44
CA GLY A 11 -20.91 -50.51 0.47
C GLY A 11 -19.83 -51.57 0.32
N SER A 12 -18.84 -51.34 -0.55
CA SER A 12 -17.67 -52.20 -0.74
C SER A 12 -16.38 -51.40 -0.88
N TRP A 13 -15.27 -51.97 -0.42
CA TRP A 13 -13.97 -51.31 -0.36
C TRP A 13 -12.87 -52.16 -0.99
N ARG A 14 -12.17 -51.58 -1.97
CA ARG A 14 -10.93 -52.14 -2.49
C ARG A 14 -9.75 -51.65 -1.65
N ARG A 15 -9.03 -52.60 -1.06
CA ARG A 15 -7.82 -52.35 -0.25
C ARG A 15 -6.57 -52.19 -1.13
N LEU A 16 -5.74 -51.21 -0.77
CA LEU A 16 -4.41 -50.95 -1.32
C LEU A 16 -3.39 -50.91 -0.16
N ASP A 17 -2.33 -51.72 -0.22
CA ASP A 17 -1.32 -51.83 0.84
C ASP A 17 0.14 -51.74 0.36
N LYS A 18 0.36 -51.69 -0.96
CA LYS A 18 1.67 -51.50 -1.59
C LYS A 18 1.64 -50.25 -2.48
N PHE A 19 2.70 -49.45 -2.37
CA PHE A 19 2.87 -48.20 -3.10
C PHE A 19 4.32 -48.09 -3.61
N PRO A 20 4.55 -47.71 -4.87
CA PRO A 20 5.89 -47.63 -5.45
C PRO A 20 6.81 -46.70 -4.66
N GLY A 21 8.01 -47.19 -4.33
CA GLY A 21 9.04 -46.40 -3.63
C GLY A 21 8.77 -46.11 -2.15
N VAL A 22 7.61 -46.49 -1.60
CA VAL A 22 7.24 -46.22 -0.21
C VAL A 22 7.44 -47.48 0.64
N PRO A 23 8.24 -47.42 1.74
CA PRO A 23 8.49 -48.56 2.63
C PRO A 23 7.20 -49.17 3.22
N GLU A 24 7.25 -50.43 3.61
CA GLU A 24 6.12 -51.08 4.29
C GLU A 24 5.82 -50.43 5.66
N ARG A 25 4.59 -50.59 6.16
CA ARG A 25 4.15 -50.13 7.51
C ARG A 25 4.27 -48.62 7.83
N ARG A 26 4.51 -47.76 6.84
CA ARG A 26 4.42 -46.29 6.89
C ARG A 26 3.06 -45.72 7.31
N TYR A 27 3.00 -44.51 7.86
CA TYR A 27 1.75 -43.80 8.12
C TYR A 27 1.21 -43.15 6.83
N VAL A 28 -0.09 -43.21 6.57
CA VAL A 28 -0.72 -42.44 5.47
C VAL A 28 -1.16 -41.12 6.09
N SER A 29 -0.41 -40.05 5.81
CA SER A 29 -0.63 -38.74 6.46
C SER A 29 -1.80 -37.98 5.84
N ARG A 30 -1.99 -38.11 4.52
CA ARG A 30 -3.09 -37.46 3.79
C ARG A 30 -3.51 -38.30 2.60
N VAL A 31 -4.82 -38.34 2.35
CA VAL A 31 -5.41 -38.72 1.06
C VAL A 31 -6.24 -37.54 0.58
N LEU A 32 -6.06 -37.16 -0.68
CA LEU A 32 -6.80 -36.08 -1.34
C LEU A 32 -7.36 -36.61 -2.65
N ILE A 33 -8.63 -36.36 -2.91
CA ILE A 33 -9.24 -36.55 -4.24
C ILE A 33 -9.16 -35.21 -4.97
N SER A 34 -8.81 -35.24 -6.25
CA SER A 34 -8.75 -34.02 -7.07
C SER A 34 -10.14 -33.38 -7.18
N PRO A 35 -10.27 -32.04 -7.03
CA PRO A 35 -11.53 -31.36 -7.33
C PRO A 35 -11.85 -31.32 -8.83
N HIS A 36 -10.92 -31.72 -9.71
CA HIS A 36 -11.05 -31.65 -11.16
C HIS A 36 -11.33 -32.99 -11.83
N ASP A 37 -10.92 -34.10 -11.21
CA ASP A 37 -11.09 -35.44 -11.76
C ASP A 37 -11.27 -36.48 -10.64
N ALA A 38 -12.43 -37.12 -10.63
CA ALA A 38 -12.79 -38.14 -9.63
C ALA A 38 -11.87 -39.37 -9.66
N ASN A 39 -11.15 -39.62 -10.76
CA ASN A 39 -10.17 -40.70 -10.86
C ASN A 39 -8.79 -40.33 -10.31
N THR A 40 -8.53 -39.03 -10.14
CA THR A 40 -7.24 -38.51 -9.70
C THR A 40 -7.22 -38.36 -8.18
N LEU A 41 -6.19 -38.94 -7.57
CA LEU A 41 -5.99 -38.91 -6.12
C LEU A 41 -4.51 -38.80 -5.75
N TYR A 42 -4.26 -38.15 -4.63
CA TYR A 42 -2.94 -37.89 -4.08
C TYR A 42 -2.84 -38.51 -2.69
N ALA A 43 -1.69 -39.10 -2.39
CA ALA A 43 -1.42 -39.66 -1.08
C ALA A 43 -0.05 -39.24 -0.57
N ALA A 44 -0.03 -38.66 0.63
CA ALA A 44 1.20 -38.39 1.37
C ALA A 44 1.43 -39.51 2.39
N PHE A 45 2.70 -39.89 2.54
CA PHE A 45 3.12 -40.92 3.49
C PHE A 45 4.20 -40.38 4.40
N ASP A 46 4.13 -40.79 5.65
CA ASP A 46 5.03 -40.38 6.70
C ASP A 46 5.72 -41.60 7.31
N ASN A 47 7.06 -41.56 7.29
CA ASN A 47 7.92 -42.59 7.87
C ASN A 47 8.93 -42.02 8.89
N HIS A 48 8.75 -40.77 9.36
CA HIS A 48 9.75 -40.09 10.21
C HIS A 48 10.00 -40.82 11.53
N LYS A 49 8.98 -41.50 12.08
CA LYS A 49 9.10 -42.29 13.31
C LYS A 49 10.03 -43.50 13.20
N GLN A 50 10.38 -43.90 11.98
CA GLN A 50 11.35 -44.96 11.69
C GLN A 50 12.73 -44.40 11.32
N GLY A 51 12.97 -43.09 11.51
CA GLY A 51 14.23 -42.43 11.13
C GLY A 51 14.35 -42.10 9.64
N ASP A 52 13.27 -42.27 8.86
CA ASP A 52 13.24 -41.97 7.43
C ASP A 52 12.47 -40.67 7.17
N PHE A 53 13.20 -39.63 6.77
CA PHE A 53 12.68 -38.28 6.57
C PHE A 53 12.38 -37.97 5.09
N LYS A 54 12.38 -38.98 4.22
CA LYS A 54 12.16 -38.78 2.79
C LYS A 54 10.74 -38.26 2.50
N PRO A 55 10.57 -37.35 1.54
CA PRO A 55 9.25 -36.98 1.07
C PRO A 55 8.64 -38.16 0.31
N TYR A 56 7.47 -38.62 0.75
CA TYR A 56 6.66 -39.59 0.02
C TYR A 56 5.32 -38.95 -0.33
N LEU A 57 5.20 -38.50 -1.58
CA LEU A 57 3.98 -37.96 -2.15
C LEU A 57 3.74 -38.61 -3.51
N LEU A 58 2.61 -39.31 -3.63
CA LEU A 58 2.24 -40.05 -4.83
C LEU A 58 0.95 -39.50 -5.42
N ARG A 59 0.81 -39.62 -6.73
CA ARG A 59 -0.40 -39.35 -7.50
C ARG A 59 -0.85 -40.60 -8.25
N SER A 60 -2.15 -40.82 -8.29
CA SER A 60 -2.81 -41.78 -9.17
C SER A 60 -3.85 -41.05 -10.03
N THR A 61 -4.11 -41.56 -11.23
CA THR A 61 -5.15 -41.06 -12.16
C THR A 61 -6.14 -42.15 -12.58
N ASP A 62 -6.16 -43.27 -11.86
CA ASP A 62 -6.93 -44.47 -12.20
C ASP A 62 -7.58 -45.12 -10.97
N LEU A 63 -8.00 -44.28 -10.02
CA LEU A 63 -8.57 -44.66 -8.72
C LEU A 63 -7.60 -45.52 -7.89
N GLY A 64 -6.31 -45.20 -7.88
CA GLY A 64 -5.30 -45.84 -7.05
C GLY A 64 -4.81 -47.20 -7.56
N ARG A 65 -5.08 -47.56 -8.82
CA ARG A 65 -4.55 -48.80 -9.43
C ARG A 65 -3.06 -48.67 -9.73
N SER A 66 -2.63 -47.51 -10.21
CA SER A 66 -1.23 -47.16 -10.43
C SER A 66 -0.90 -45.82 -9.77
N TRP A 67 0.36 -45.67 -9.38
CA TRP A 67 0.85 -44.51 -8.63
C TRP A 67 2.19 -44.04 -9.18
N THR A 68 2.37 -42.72 -9.25
CA THR A 68 3.60 -42.06 -9.65
C THR A 68 4.06 -41.11 -8.56
N ALA A 69 5.36 -41.10 -8.26
CA ALA A 69 5.92 -40.14 -7.31
C ALA A 69 5.94 -38.72 -7.91
N ILE A 70 5.52 -37.75 -7.10
CA ILE A 70 5.42 -36.34 -7.49
C ILE A 70 6.18 -35.46 -6.48
N THR A 71 7.43 -35.84 -6.19
CA THR A 71 8.27 -35.22 -5.15
C THR A 71 9.38 -34.34 -5.72
N GLY A 72 9.31 -33.95 -7.00
CA GLY A 72 10.42 -33.31 -7.71
C GLY A 72 10.87 -31.98 -7.09
N GLY A 73 12.13 -31.91 -6.66
CA GLY A 73 12.70 -30.72 -6.03
C GLY A 73 12.32 -30.51 -4.56
N LEU A 74 11.52 -31.38 -3.93
CA LEU A 74 11.36 -31.37 -2.48
C LEU A 74 12.67 -31.77 -1.79
N PRO A 75 12.96 -31.24 -0.58
CA PRO A 75 14.17 -31.58 0.13
C PRO A 75 14.22 -33.07 0.50
N GLU A 76 15.41 -33.66 0.45
CA GLU A 76 15.63 -35.08 0.79
C GLU A 76 15.18 -35.42 2.21
N ARG A 77 15.32 -34.46 3.14
CA ARG A 77 14.74 -34.50 4.48
C ARG A 77 13.53 -33.57 4.49
N GLY A 78 12.38 -34.06 4.05
CA GLY A 78 11.24 -33.24 3.65
C GLY A 78 9.90 -33.93 3.78
N THR A 79 9.71 -34.79 4.79
CA THR A 79 8.44 -35.51 5.05
C THR A 79 7.21 -34.64 4.74
N VAL A 80 6.29 -35.19 3.94
CA VAL A 80 5.07 -34.50 3.52
C VAL A 80 3.91 -34.94 4.42
N TYR A 81 3.25 -33.97 5.05
CA TYR A 81 2.14 -34.21 5.97
C TYR A 81 0.79 -33.93 5.32
N ALA A 82 0.72 -32.89 4.49
CA ALA A 82 -0.51 -32.44 3.88
C ALA A 82 -0.30 -32.12 2.40
N VAL A 83 -1.34 -32.35 1.60
CA VAL A 83 -1.43 -31.93 0.21
C VAL A 83 -2.85 -31.45 -0.07
N VAL A 84 -2.96 -30.35 -0.82
CA VAL A 84 -4.21 -29.81 -1.38
C VAL A 84 -3.98 -29.38 -2.83
N GLU A 85 -5.04 -29.40 -3.63
CA GLU A 85 -5.04 -28.98 -5.04
C GLU A 85 -5.94 -27.75 -5.19
N ASP A 86 -5.47 -26.77 -5.95
CA ASP A 86 -6.24 -25.56 -6.26
C ASP A 86 -7.54 -25.95 -6.99
N PRO A 87 -8.72 -25.51 -6.52
CA PRO A 87 -10.01 -25.83 -7.16
C PRO A 87 -10.23 -25.14 -8.51
N VAL A 88 -9.37 -24.20 -8.92
CA VAL A 88 -9.52 -23.45 -10.18
C VAL A 88 -8.53 -23.92 -11.26
N LYS A 89 -7.25 -24.09 -10.92
CA LYS A 89 -6.18 -24.53 -11.82
C LYS A 89 -5.81 -26.00 -11.53
N PRO A 90 -6.19 -26.94 -12.40
CA PRO A 90 -5.75 -28.33 -12.28
C PRO A 90 -4.23 -28.42 -12.22
N GLY A 91 -3.72 -29.23 -11.30
CA GLY A 91 -2.28 -29.46 -11.15
C GLY A 91 -1.49 -28.37 -10.43
N LEU A 92 -2.13 -27.28 -9.98
CA LEU A 92 -1.54 -26.39 -8.99
C LEU A 92 -1.72 -27.03 -7.60
N LEU A 93 -0.62 -27.49 -7.01
CA LEU A 93 -0.62 -28.23 -5.76
C LEU A 93 0.09 -27.44 -4.66
N PHE A 94 -0.32 -27.66 -3.42
CA PHE A 94 0.36 -27.17 -2.22
C PHE A 94 0.69 -28.35 -1.31
N ALA A 95 1.90 -28.35 -0.75
CA ALA A 95 2.38 -29.39 0.15
C ALA A 95 2.91 -28.80 1.45
N GLY A 96 2.36 -29.29 2.56
CA GLY A 96 2.84 -29.02 3.90
C GLY A 96 3.90 -30.05 4.27
N THR A 97 5.11 -29.59 4.59
CA THR A 97 6.28 -30.44 4.85
C THR A 97 6.87 -30.20 6.24
N GLU A 98 7.87 -31.00 6.61
CA GLU A 98 8.66 -30.84 7.84
C GLU A 98 9.28 -29.44 8.01
N PHE A 99 9.69 -28.80 6.92
CA PHE A 99 10.46 -27.54 6.96
C PHE A 99 9.79 -26.40 6.17
N GLY A 100 8.48 -26.48 6.01
CA GLY A 100 7.67 -25.36 5.50
C GLY A 100 6.66 -25.76 4.43
N LEU A 101 6.18 -24.74 3.75
CA LEU A 101 5.14 -24.82 2.72
C LEU A 101 5.75 -24.74 1.33
N TYR A 102 5.30 -25.61 0.43
CA TYR A 102 5.71 -25.64 -0.97
C TYR A 102 4.49 -25.57 -1.87
N PHE A 103 4.67 -24.99 -3.06
CA PHE A 103 3.69 -25.10 -4.14
C PHE A 103 4.33 -25.70 -5.39
N SER A 104 3.51 -26.32 -6.23
CA SER A 104 3.94 -26.85 -7.53
C SER A 104 2.98 -26.35 -8.61
N PRO A 105 3.46 -25.62 -9.63
CA PRO A 105 2.63 -25.17 -10.74
C PRO A 105 2.43 -26.25 -11.83
N ASP A 106 3.05 -27.43 -11.69
CA ASP A 106 3.24 -28.42 -12.75
C ASP A 106 2.95 -29.87 -12.30
N GLN A 107 1.88 -30.06 -11.50
CA GLN A 107 1.40 -31.37 -11.04
C GLN A 107 2.41 -32.16 -10.18
N GLY A 108 3.28 -31.44 -9.45
CA GLY A 108 4.28 -32.00 -8.55
C GLY A 108 5.57 -32.48 -9.24
N ARG A 109 5.82 -32.07 -10.49
CA ARG A 109 7.11 -32.28 -11.17
C ARG A 109 8.21 -31.40 -10.58
N ARG A 110 7.86 -30.18 -10.16
CA ARG A 110 8.73 -29.24 -9.45
C ARG A 110 7.99 -28.58 -8.30
N TRP A 111 8.63 -28.58 -7.13
CA TRP A 111 8.15 -27.88 -5.94
C TRP A 111 9.01 -26.66 -5.62
N ILE A 112 8.35 -25.55 -5.30
CA ILE A 112 8.96 -24.26 -4.97
C ILE A 112 8.55 -23.90 -3.54
N GLN A 113 9.52 -23.61 -2.68
CA GLN A 113 9.27 -23.23 -1.29
C GLN A 113 8.69 -21.80 -1.20
N LEU A 114 7.61 -21.63 -0.46
CA LEU A 114 7.04 -20.32 -0.14
C LEU A 114 7.77 -19.73 1.08
N LYS A 115 8.68 -18.79 0.84
CA LYS A 115 9.53 -18.16 1.87
C LYS A 115 9.06 -16.79 2.35
N GLY A 116 7.90 -16.31 1.88
CA GLY A 116 7.36 -14.98 2.15
C GLY A 116 6.81 -14.79 3.56
N GLY A 117 7.64 -14.95 4.59
CA GLY A 117 7.24 -14.84 6.00
C GLY A 117 6.95 -16.16 6.70
N MET A 118 6.97 -17.28 5.96
CA MET A 118 6.83 -18.61 6.53
C MET A 118 8.13 -19.04 7.25
N PRO A 119 8.11 -19.31 8.57
CA PRO A 119 9.28 -19.81 9.26
C PRO A 119 9.60 -21.25 8.88
N THR A 120 10.82 -21.70 9.16
CA THR A 120 11.17 -23.13 9.12
C THR A 120 10.40 -23.86 10.22
N ILE A 121 9.29 -24.50 9.85
CA ILE A 121 8.40 -25.22 10.76
C ILE A 121 7.61 -26.31 10.03
N GLN A 122 7.13 -27.30 10.78
CA GLN A 122 6.26 -28.34 10.24
C GLN A 122 4.89 -27.76 9.89
N VAL A 123 4.45 -27.99 8.67
CA VAL A 123 3.09 -27.68 8.22
C VAL A 123 2.29 -28.97 8.21
N ARG A 124 1.39 -29.11 9.18
CA ARG A 124 0.69 -30.38 9.46
C ARG A 124 -0.62 -30.52 8.70
N ASP A 125 -1.29 -29.42 8.37
CA ASP A 125 -2.52 -29.44 7.59
C ASP A 125 -2.65 -28.21 6.69
N LEU A 126 -3.44 -28.35 5.64
CA LEU A 126 -3.73 -27.32 4.65
C LEU A 126 -5.22 -27.30 4.32
N ALA A 127 -5.78 -26.10 4.23
CA ALA A 127 -7.13 -25.85 3.75
C ALA A 127 -7.16 -24.68 2.77
N ILE A 128 -7.98 -24.79 1.74
CA ILE A 128 -8.20 -23.73 0.76
C ILE A 128 -9.56 -23.07 1.04
N GLN A 129 -9.53 -21.76 1.28
CA GLN A 129 -10.73 -20.94 1.23
C GLN A 129 -10.96 -20.56 -0.24
N GLN A 130 -11.97 -21.15 -0.88
CA GLN A 130 -12.13 -21.04 -2.34
C GLN A 130 -12.58 -19.66 -2.83
N ARG A 131 -13.46 -18.99 -2.08
CA ARG A 131 -14.05 -17.68 -2.44
C ARG A 131 -12.99 -16.59 -2.49
N GLU A 132 -12.10 -16.59 -1.51
CA GLU A 132 -11.00 -15.63 -1.41
C GLU A 132 -9.75 -16.12 -2.14
N GLY A 133 -9.62 -17.42 -2.40
CA GLY A 133 -8.37 -17.98 -2.90
C GLY A 133 -7.27 -17.87 -1.85
N ASP A 134 -7.61 -18.11 -0.58
CA ASP A 134 -6.64 -18.09 0.52
C ASP A 134 -6.20 -19.51 0.83
N LEU A 135 -4.94 -19.66 1.21
CA LEU A 135 -4.37 -20.93 1.67
C LEU A 135 -4.07 -20.82 3.16
N VAL A 136 -4.79 -21.62 3.95
CA VAL A 136 -4.60 -21.73 5.39
C VAL A 136 -3.65 -22.88 5.68
N ALA A 137 -2.55 -22.60 6.35
CA ALA A 137 -1.52 -23.56 6.73
C ALA A 137 -1.45 -23.71 8.26
N ALA A 138 -1.85 -24.86 8.77
CA ALA A 138 -1.76 -25.20 10.18
C ALA A 138 -0.34 -25.71 10.50
N THR A 139 0.31 -25.11 11.48
CA THR A 139 1.70 -25.42 11.84
C THR A 139 1.79 -26.16 13.16
N PHE A 140 2.88 -26.90 13.35
CA PHE A 140 3.19 -27.49 14.65
C PHE A 140 3.77 -26.43 15.60
N GLY A 141 2.96 -25.99 16.57
CA GLY A 141 3.42 -25.13 17.67
C GLY A 141 3.46 -23.62 17.39
N ARG A 142 3.00 -23.14 16.22
CA ARG A 142 2.95 -21.70 15.88
C ARG A 142 1.59 -21.24 15.35
N GLY A 143 0.52 -21.95 15.70
CA GLY A 143 -0.83 -21.65 15.21
C GLY A 143 -0.98 -21.93 13.71
N PHE A 144 -1.70 -21.07 13.00
CA PHE A 144 -1.88 -21.16 11.56
C PHE A 144 -1.45 -19.86 10.87
N TYR A 145 -1.06 -20.00 9.60
CA TYR A 145 -0.72 -18.90 8.70
C TYR A 145 -1.72 -18.86 7.56
N VAL A 146 -2.05 -17.67 7.08
CA VAL A 146 -2.90 -17.48 5.90
C VAL A 146 -2.06 -16.82 4.81
N LEU A 147 -1.96 -17.46 3.66
CA LEU A 147 -1.52 -16.82 2.44
C LEU A 147 -2.75 -16.23 1.76
N ASP A 148 -2.95 -14.93 1.97
CA ASP A 148 -4.05 -14.19 1.35
C ASP A 148 -3.88 -14.19 -0.17
N ASP A 149 -4.95 -14.50 -0.90
CA ASP A 149 -5.03 -14.48 -2.36
C ASP A 149 -3.82 -15.14 -3.06
N TYR A 150 -3.73 -16.46 -3.04
CA TYR A 150 -2.71 -17.18 -3.80
C TYR A 150 -2.99 -17.23 -5.31
N SER A 151 -4.10 -16.62 -5.80
CA SER A 151 -4.49 -16.71 -7.20
C SER A 151 -3.42 -16.26 -8.22
N PRO A 152 -2.49 -15.33 -7.92
CA PRO A 152 -1.36 -15.04 -8.82
C PRO A 152 -0.50 -16.27 -9.15
N LEU A 153 -0.40 -17.25 -8.25
CA LEU A 153 0.33 -18.51 -8.49
C LEU A 153 -0.29 -19.33 -9.64
N ARG A 154 -1.57 -19.11 -9.97
CA ARG A 154 -2.24 -19.76 -11.10
C ARG A 154 -1.68 -19.29 -12.45
N ALA A 155 -1.11 -18.09 -12.52
CA ALA A 155 -0.50 -17.57 -13.74
C ALA A 155 1.02 -17.84 -13.83
N ILE A 156 1.60 -18.53 -12.83
CA ILE A 156 3.03 -18.84 -12.85
C ILE A 156 3.30 -20.09 -13.70
N ASP A 157 4.16 -19.91 -14.70
CA ASP A 157 4.86 -20.93 -15.46
C ASP A 157 6.24 -20.41 -15.89
N ASP A 158 7.03 -21.22 -16.60
CA ASP A 158 8.39 -20.83 -17.01
C ASP A 158 8.37 -19.66 -18.03
N ALA A 159 7.32 -19.54 -18.85
CA ALA A 159 7.18 -18.45 -19.80
C ALA A 159 6.86 -17.13 -19.09
N ALA A 160 6.01 -17.15 -18.07
CA ALA A 160 5.69 -16.03 -17.20
C ALA A 160 6.95 -15.54 -16.46
N LEU A 161 7.69 -16.44 -15.81
CA LEU A 161 8.90 -16.08 -15.07
C LEU A 161 10.07 -15.63 -15.97
N ALA A 162 10.02 -15.92 -17.28
CA ALA A 162 11.01 -15.42 -18.23
C ALA A 162 10.83 -13.92 -18.56
N GLN A 163 9.61 -13.38 -18.38
CA GLN A 163 9.29 -11.98 -18.66
C GLN A 163 10.01 -11.06 -17.68
N LYS A 164 10.41 -9.85 -18.15
CA LYS A 164 11.10 -8.87 -17.29
C LYS A 164 10.26 -8.47 -16.09
N ALA A 165 8.97 -8.29 -16.31
CA ALA A 165 8.00 -7.96 -15.28
C ALA A 165 6.61 -8.46 -15.66
N LEU A 166 5.77 -8.68 -14.65
CA LEU A 166 4.38 -9.11 -14.79
C LEU A 166 3.50 -8.40 -13.77
N LEU A 167 2.34 -7.93 -14.22
CA LEU A 167 1.25 -7.53 -13.36
C LEU A 167 0.15 -8.60 -13.40
N PHE A 168 -0.09 -9.25 -12.27
CA PHE A 168 -1.07 -10.33 -12.16
C PHE A 168 -2.51 -9.78 -12.12
N PRO A 169 -3.51 -10.60 -12.48
CA PRO A 169 -4.92 -10.22 -12.35
C PRO A 169 -5.24 -9.69 -10.96
N VAL A 170 -5.99 -8.59 -10.92
CA VAL A 170 -6.39 -7.93 -9.68
C VAL A 170 -7.78 -8.41 -9.30
N LYS A 171 -7.95 -8.92 -8.08
CA LYS A 171 -9.28 -9.32 -7.58
C LYS A 171 -10.19 -8.12 -7.43
N ARG A 172 -11.51 -8.37 -7.46
CA ARG A 172 -12.51 -7.40 -7.02
C ARG A 172 -12.14 -6.87 -5.63
N ALA A 173 -12.07 -5.56 -5.51
CA ALA A 173 -11.71 -4.86 -4.29
C ALA A 173 -12.96 -4.31 -3.62
N PHE A 174 -13.01 -4.34 -2.28
CA PHE A 174 -14.16 -3.86 -1.53
C PHE A 174 -13.92 -2.46 -0.97
N THR A 175 -14.82 -1.52 -1.26
CA THR A 175 -14.86 -0.20 -0.64
C THR A 175 -15.63 -0.27 0.67
N TYR A 176 -14.97 0.04 1.79
CA TYR A 176 -15.57 0.12 3.12
C TYR A 176 -14.75 1.04 4.03
N VAL A 177 -15.34 1.50 5.12
CA VAL A 177 -14.61 2.23 6.18
C VAL A 177 -14.15 1.21 7.21
N GLN A 178 -12.85 1.15 7.50
CA GLN A 178 -12.32 0.27 8.52
C GLN A 178 -12.81 0.69 9.90
N SER A 179 -13.15 -0.30 10.74
CA SER A 179 -13.54 -0.05 12.12
C SER A 179 -12.35 0.54 12.91
N THR A 180 -12.61 1.66 13.58
CA THR A 180 -11.71 2.28 14.54
C THR A 180 -12.34 2.18 15.93
N PRO A 181 -12.16 1.04 16.64
CA PRO A 181 -12.71 0.87 17.98
C PRO A 181 -12.16 1.92 18.96
N PHE A 182 -12.77 2.01 20.14
CA PHE A 182 -12.29 2.91 21.18
C PHE A 182 -10.83 2.60 21.52
N GLY A 183 -9.98 3.62 21.44
CA GLY A 183 -8.53 3.48 21.56
C GLY A 183 -7.78 3.21 20.27
N GLY A 184 -8.37 3.47 19.10
CA GLY A 184 -7.67 3.50 17.81
C GLY A 184 -7.86 2.25 16.95
N THR A 185 -6.89 1.96 16.08
CA THR A 185 -6.96 0.81 15.17
C THR A 185 -6.60 -0.50 15.88
N GLY A 186 -6.90 -1.64 15.24
CA GLY A 186 -6.53 -2.96 15.75
C GLY A 186 -7.23 -3.31 17.07
N LYS A 187 -6.45 -3.64 18.11
CA LYS A 187 -6.99 -4.05 19.43
C LYS A 187 -7.51 -2.89 20.28
N GLY A 188 -7.28 -1.63 19.89
CA GLY A 188 -7.66 -0.47 20.70
C GLY A 188 -7.15 -0.54 22.15
N PHE A 189 -7.97 -0.13 23.11
CA PHE A 189 -7.65 -0.20 24.54
C PHE A 189 -8.01 -1.52 25.23
N ASN A 190 -8.09 -2.64 24.51
CA ASN A 190 -8.40 -3.96 25.09
C ASN A 190 -7.20 -4.65 25.78
N GLY A 191 -6.00 -4.05 25.74
CA GLY A 191 -4.78 -4.58 26.38
C GLY A 191 -4.13 -5.75 25.64
N ASP A 192 -2.95 -6.18 26.09
CA ASP A 192 -2.12 -7.18 25.39
C ASP A 192 -2.65 -8.62 25.45
N GLN A 193 -3.56 -8.93 26.39
CA GLN A 193 -4.19 -10.24 26.45
C GLN A 193 -5.21 -10.48 25.33
N PHE A 194 -5.70 -9.40 24.70
CA PHE A 194 -6.62 -9.51 23.57
C PHE A 194 -5.84 -9.80 22.28
N PHE A 195 -5.81 -11.07 21.89
CA PHE A 195 -5.13 -11.49 20.68
C PHE A 195 -5.81 -10.90 19.43
N THR A 196 -5.00 -10.27 18.58
CA THR A 196 -5.39 -9.82 17.24
C THR A 196 -4.27 -10.15 16.26
N ALA A 197 -4.63 -10.28 14.98
CA ALA A 197 -3.69 -10.36 13.88
C ALA A 197 -3.99 -9.22 12.90
N PRO A 198 -3.01 -8.73 12.14
CA PRO A 198 -3.27 -7.77 11.07
C PRO A 198 -4.30 -8.32 10.08
N ASN A 199 -5.29 -7.51 9.73
CA ASN A 199 -6.15 -7.80 8.60
C ASN A 199 -5.36 -7.68 7.29
N PRO A 200 -5.81 -8.31 6.19
CA PRO A 200 -5.30 -8.00 4.87
C PRO A 200 -5.34 -6.48 4.60
N PRO A 201 -4.41 -5.93 3.80
CA PRO A 201 -4.46 -4.53 3.41
C PRO A 201 -5.84 -4.15 2.85
N MET A 202 -6.36 -3.01 3.27
CA MET A 202 -7.63 -2.52 2.76
C MET A 202 -7.47 -2.09 1.29
N GLY A 203 -8.43 -2.48 0.46
CA GLY A 203 -8.58 -1.99 -0.91
C GLY A 203 -8.07 -2.95 -1.99
N ALA A 204 -7.56 -2.41 -3.10
CA ALA A 204 -7.11 -3.20 -4.24
C ALA A 204 -5.64 -3.59 -4.09
N VAL A 205 -5.36 -4.89 -4.00
CA VAL A 205 -3.99 -5.42 -3.88
C VAL A 205 -3.43 -5.75 -5.26
N PHE A 206 -2.36 -5.07 -5.64
CA PHE A 206 -1.62 -5.31 -6.87
C PHE A 206 -0.47 -6.26 -6.57
N THR A 207 -0.56 -7.49 -7.10
CA THR A 207 0.56 -8.43 -7.08
C THR A 207 1.33 -8.31 -8.39
N TYR A 208 2.65 -8.20 -8.31
CA TYR A 208 3.52 -8.10 -9.47
C TYR A 208 4.80 -8.93 -9.29
N TYR A 209 5.43 -9.28 -10.40
CA TYR A 209 6.72 -9.98 -10.43
C TYR A 209 7.73 -9.13 -11.19
N LEU A 210 8.94 -9.03 -10.65
CA LEU A 210 10.12 -8.52 -11.36
C LEU A 210 11.14 -9.64 -11.47
N LYS A 211 11.64 -9.90 -12.68
CA LYS A 211 12.72 -10.88 -12.87
C LYS A 211 13.99 -10.46 -12.17
N ASP A 212 14.35 -9.19 -12.36
CA ASP A 212 15.55 -8.57 -11.82
C ASP A 212 15.17 -7.33 -10.99
N GLU A 213 15.92 -7.09 -9.93
CA GLU A 213 15.79 -5.87 -9.11
C GLU A 213 16.25 -4.67 -9.93
N LEU A 214 15.46 -3.59 -9.94
CA LEU A 214 15.93 -2.31 -10.49
C LEU A 214 16.80 -1.64 -9.44
N LYS A 215 18.09 -1.54 -9.74
CA LYS A 215 19.11 -1.03 -8.81
C LYS A 215 19.48 0.38 -9.18
N SER A 216 19.74 1.21 -8.16
CA SER A 216 20.44 2.48 -8.36
C SER A 216 21.87 2.22 -8.83
N ARG A 217 22.52 3.23 -9.42
CA ARG A 217 23.96 3.21 -9.77
C ARG A 217 24.80 2.87 -8.54
N ALA A 218 24.52 3.50 -7.40
CA ALA A 218 25.20 3.22 -6.13
C ALA A 218 25.07 1.75 -5.71
N LYS A 219 23.85 1.19 -5.78
CA LYS A 219 23.61 -0.22 -5.42
C LYS A 219 24.31 -1.17 -6.39
N THR A 220 24.30 -0.84 -7.68
CA THR A 220 24.97 -1.62 -8.74
C THR A 220 26.48 -1.67 -8.51
N ARG A 221 27.10 -0.53 -8.20
CA ARG A 221 28.51 -0.44 -7.85
C ARG A 221 28.84 -1.23 -6.59
N GLN A 222 28.11 -1.01 -5.50
CA GLN A 222 28.32 -1.74 -4.24
C GLN A 222 28.20 -3.25 -4.41
N ASP A 223 27.28 -3.72 -5.26
CA ASP A 223 27.16 -5.14 -5.55
C ASP A 223 28.36 -5.66 -6.35
N ALA A 224 28.86 -4.89 -7.32
CA ALA A 224 30.09 -5.24 -8.04
C ALA A 224 31.32 -5.30 -7.11
N GLU A 225 31.49 -4.30 -6.23
CA GLU A 225 32.54 -4.27 -5.19
C GLU A 225 32.44 -5.49 -4.26
N LYS A 226 31.24 -5.84 -3.79
CA LYS A 226 31.02 -7.05 -2.98
C LYS A 226 31.44 -8.33 -3.71
N GLN A 227 31.20 -8.43 -5.01
CA GLN A 227 31.63 -9.60 -5.79
C GLN A 227 33.15 -9.62 -5.99
N ARG A 228 33.81 -8.48 -6.17
CA ARG A 228 35.28 -8.37 -6.23
C ARG A 228 35.93 -8.73 -4.89
N ALA A 229 35.43 -8.18 -3.79
CA ALA A 229 35.90 -8.48 -2.44
C ALA A 229 35.78 -9.98 -2.10
N LYS A 230 34.69 -10.64 -2.51
CA LYS A 230 34.53 -12.11 -2.35
C LYS A 230 35.58 -12.93 -3.12
N LYS A 231 36.13 -12.38 -4.20
CA LYS A 231 37.21 -12.99 -4.98
C LYS A 231 38.60 -12.61 -4.48
N GLY A 232 38.70 -11.79 -3.43
CA GLY A 232 39.97 -11.25 -2.94
C GLY A 232 40.60 -10.21 -3.88
N GLU A 233 39.82 -9.67 -4.82
CA GLU A 233 40.25 -8.60 -5.72
C GLU A 233 40.16 -7.23 -5.01
N ASP A 234 40.95 -6.27 -5.49
CA ASP A 234 40.92 -4.90 -4.97
C ASP A 234 39.60 -4.17 -5.31
N THR A 235 39.12 -3.35 -4.38
CA THR A 235 37.93 -2.52 -4.51
C THR A 235 38.34 -1.06 -4.45
N PRO A 236 38.77 -0.47 -5.58
CA PRO A 236 39.26 0.90 -5.61
C PRO A 236 38.14 1.87 -5.25
N TYR A 237 38.54 2.99 -4.63
CA TYR A 237 37.61 4.05 -4.29
C TYR A 237 36.99 4.65 -5.57
N PRO A 238 35.67 4.89 -5.63
CA PRO A 238 35.01 5.43 -6.82
C PRO A 238 35.51 6.84 -7.18
N SER A 239 35.41 7.23 -8.45
CA SER A 239 35.74 8.60 -8.85
C SER A 239 34.73 9.62 -8.33
N TRP A 240 35.15 10.87 -8.17
CA TRP A 240 34.25 11.97 -7.76
C TRP A 240 33.08 12.15 -8.74
N ASP A 241 33.33 12.04 -10.05
CA ASP A 241 32.29 12.12 -11.08
C ASP A 241 31.22 11.02 -10.94
N GLU A 242 31.63 9.79 -10.58
CA GLU A 242 30.69 8.70 -10.31
C GLU A 242 29.86 8.98 -9.06
N LEU A 243 30.49 9.42 -7.97
CA LEU A 243 29.79 9.76 -6.72
C LEU A 243 28.82 10.93 -6.91
N GLU A 244 29.15 11.93 -7.72
CA GLU A 244 28.24 13.02 -8.06
C GLU A 244 27.03 12.54 -8.86
N ARG A 245 27.22 11.62 -9.82
CA ARG A 245 26.11 11.02 -10.57
C ARG A 245 25.23 10.14 -9.70
N GLU A 246 25.80 9.42 -8.74
CA GLU A 246 25.06 8.65 -7.74
C GLU A 246 24.27 9.55 -6.80
N ALA A 247 24.87 10.65 -6.32
CA ALA A 247 24.22 11.58 -5.41
C ALA A 247 23.04 12.34 -6.05
N ARG A 248 23.05 12.52 -7.38
CA ARG A 248 21.98 13.17 -8.14
C ARG A 248 20.95 12.19 -8.72
N GLU A 249 21.16 10.89 -8.54
CA GLU A 249 20.26 9.86 -9.06
C GLU A 249 19.00 9.77 -8.19
N GLU A 250 17.83 9.76 -8.82
CA GLU A 250 16.60 9.32 -8.18
C GLU A 250 16.54 7.80 -8.19
N ALA A 251 16.47 7.18 -7.02
CA ALA A 251 16.41 5.73 -6.91
C ALA A 251 15.21 5.17 -7.70
N PRO A 252 15.42 4.07 -8.46
CA PRO A 252 14.35 3.50 -9.27
C PRO A 252 13.21 2.94 -8.40
N VAL A 253 11.98 3.25 -8.78
CA VAL A 253 10.78 2.74 -8.11
C VAL A 253 9.77 2.20 -9.11
N ILE A 254 8.92 1.27 -8.69
CA ILE A 254 7.76 0.88 -9.47
C ILE A 254 6.63 1.85 -9.16
N VAL A 255 5.92 2.30 -10.20
CA VAL A 255 4.78 3.18 -10.10
C VAL A 255 3.58 2.50 -10.74
N PHE A 256 2.55 2.28 -9.92
CA PHE A 256 1.23 1.89 -10.38
C PHE A 256 0.40 3.14 -10.65
N THR A 257 -0.15 3.26 -11.84
CA THR A 257 -1.11 4.31 -12.17
C THR A 257 -2.48 3.68 -12.25
N VAL A 258 -3.41 4.15 -11.41
CA VAL A 258 -4.80 3.73 -11.39
C VAL A 258 -5.66 4.78 -12.07
N SER A 259 -6.50 4.35 -13.00
CA SER A 259 -7.42 5.18 -13.77
C SER A 259 -8.85 4.67 -13.62
N ASP A 260 -9.82 5.57 -13.69
CA ASP A 260 -11.24 5.24 -13.76
C ASP A 260 -11.66 4.75 -15.16
N ALA A 261 -12.96 4.44 -15.33
CA ALA A 261 -13.53 3.98 -16.59
C ALA A 261 -13.41 5.01 -17.73
N ASP A 262 -13.30 6.31 -17.42
CA ASP A 262 -13.11 7.39 -18.38
C ASP A 262 -11.63 7.61 -18.74
N GLY A 263 -10.72 6.86 -18.13
CA GLY A 263 -9.28 6.97 -18.31
C GLY A 263 -8.63 8.12 -17.53
N GLN A 264 -9.35 8.77 -16.61
CA GLN A 264 -8.76 9.79 -15.75
C GLN A 264 -7.93 9.11 -14.66
N VAL A 265 -6.73 9.64 -14.44
CA VAL A 265 -5.84 9.12 -13.39
C VAL A 265 -6.39 9.51 -12.02
N VAL A 266 -6.67 8.50 -11.20
CA VAL A 266 -7.20 8.63 -9.84
C VAL A 266 -6.08 8.66 -8.81
N ARG A 267 -5.10 7.74 -8.94
CA ARG A 267 -4.01 7.57 -7.98
C ARG A 267 -2.75 7.07 -8.66
N ARG A 268 -1.59 7.51 -8.15
CA ARG A 268 -0.29 6.87 -8.42
C ARG A 268 0.27 6.33 -7.12
N ILE A 269 0.79 5.11 -7.17
CA ILE A 269 1.25 4.37 -5.99
C ILE A 269 2.64 3.84 -6.27
N GLU A 270 3.56 4.16 -5.38
CA GLU A 270 4.94 3.68 -5.48
C GLU A 270 5.08 2.32 -4.80
N ALA A 271 5.91 1.46 -5.36
CA ALA A 271 6.19 0.14 -4.83
C ALA A 271 7.67 -0.24 -4.99
N PRO A 272 8.19 -1.16 -4.16
CA PRO A 272 9.60 -1.54 -4.20
C PRO A 272 10.02 -2.18 -5.53
N ALA A 273 11.13 -1.72 -6.12
CA ALA A 273 11.65 -2.31 -7.35
C ALA A 273 12.50 -3.58 -7.12
N LYS A 274 12.08 -4.44 -6.18
CA LYS A 274 12.80 -5.66 -5.77
C LYS A 274 12.47 -6.85 -6.68
N ALA A 275 13.47 -7.69 -6.96
CA ALA A 275 13.26 -8.95 -7.66
C ALA A 275 12.27 -9.87 -6.95
N GLY A 276 11.62 -10.73 -7.72
CA GLY A 276 10.63 -11.70 -7.24
C GLY A 276 9.22 -11.11 -7.21
N MET A 277 8.34 -11.81 -6.49
CA MET A 277 6.94 -11.44 -6.36
C MET A 277 6.76 -10.46 -5.21
N GLN A 278 6.06 -9.36 -5.48
CA GLN A 278 5.83 -8.25 -4.57
C GLN A 278 4.34 -7.88 -4.57
N ARG A 279 3.90 -7.20 -3.52
CA ARG A 279 2.52 -6.70 -3.38
C ARG A 279 2.50 -5.26 -2.91
N VAL A 280 1.55 -4.50 -3.40
CA VAL A 280 1.22 -3.15 -2.91
C VAL A 280 -0.30 -2.99 -2.93
N ALA A 281 -0.84 -2.23 -1.97
CA ALA A 281 -2.28 -2.01 -1.87
C ALA A 281 -2.64 -0.55 -2.19
N TRP A 282 -3.73 -0.36 -2.93
CA TRP A 282 -4.43 0.91 -3.03
C TRP A 282 -5.64 0.88 -2.10
N ASP A 283 -5.70 1.84 -1.19
CA ASP A 283 -6.80 2.05 -0.23
C ASP A 283 -8.15 2.46 -0.86
N LEU A 284 -8.26 2.46 -2.19
CA LEU A 284 -9.44 2.90 -2.94
C LEU A 284 -9.85 4.34 -2.61
N ARG A 285 -8.88 5.20 -2.27
CA ARG A 285 -9.13 6.62 -2.00
C ARG A 285 -8.40 7.53 -2.98
N TYR A 286 -8.97 8.71 -3.16
CA TYR A 286 -8.29 9.82 -3.78
C TYR A 286 -7.14 10.34 -2.89
N PRO A 287 -6.16 11.07 -3.45
CA PRO A 287 -5.15 11.76 -2.65
C PRO A 287 -5.78 12.71 -1.62
N ALA A 288 -5.14 12.83 -0.46
CA ALA A 288 -5.52 13.82 0.52
C ALA A 288 -5.44 15.24 -0.05
N ALA A 289 -6.38 16.09 0.37
CA ALA A 289 -6.43 17.49 -0.02
C ALA A 289 -5.64 18.41 0.93
N VAL A 290 -4.77 17.86 1.78
CA VAL A 290 -3.93 18.64 2.68
C VAL A 290 -2.67 19.16 1.97
N PRO A 291 -2.04 20.25 2.45
CA PRO A 291 -0.76 20.71 1.92
C PRO A 291 0.30 19.61 1.98
N THR A 292 1.18 19.57 0.98
CA THR A 292 2.26 18.60 0.94
C THR A 292 3.28 18.90 2.04
N ASP A 293 3.49 17.93 2.92
CA ASP A 293 4.53 17.98 3.93
C ASP A 293 5.74 17.15 3.48
N LEU A 294 6.93 17.74 3.58
CA LEU A 294 8.20 17.09 3.27
C LEU A 294 8.81 16.44 4.53
N ALA A 295 8.36 16.83 5.72
CA ALA A 295 8.83 16.26 6.96
C ALA A 295 8.05 14.97 7.27
N SER A 296 8.72 13.83 7.17
CA SER A 296 8.28 12.61 7.84
C SER A 296 8.61 12.72 9.33
N GLY A 297 7.94 13.61 10.05
CA GLY A 297 8.01 13.61 11.52
C GLY A 297 7.42 12.32 12.07
N GLU A 298 7.83 11.90 13.28
CA GLU A 298 7.08 10.88 14.03
C GLU A 298 5.66 11.41 14.21
N ARG A 299 4.70 10.83 13.48
CA ARG A 299 3.28 11.06 13.76
C ARG A 299 2.92 10.36 15.05
N ASP A 300 2.05 10.99 15.81
CA ASP A 300 1.43 10.32 16.94
C ASP A 300 0.75 9.03 16.43
N PRO A 301 0.95 7.87 17.06
CA PRO A 301 0.25 6.63 16.71
C PRO A 301 -1.27 6.77 16.60
N TRP A 302 -1.86 7.79 17.22
CA TRP A 302 -3.29 8.09 17.16
C TRP A 302 -3.72 8.92 15.95
N ASP A 303 -2.78 9.55 15.23
CA ASP A 303 -3.08 10.39 14.08
C ASP A 303 -3.11 9.55 12.79
N PRO A 304 -4.29 9.36 12.17
CA PRO A 304 -4.36 8.65 10.90
C PRO A 304 -3.65 9.44 9.80
N GLU A 305 -3.10 8.73 8.82
CA GLU A 305 -2.57 9.41 7.64
C GLU A 305 -3.68 10.23 6.96
N PRO A 306 -3.39 11.45 6.47
CA PRO A 306 -4.35 12.17 5.67
C PRO A 306 -4.74 11.36 4.44
N VAL A 307 -6.04 11.16 4.25
CA VAL A 307 -6.61 10.46 3.09
C VAL A 307 -7.68 11.32 2.42
N GLY A 308 -7.91 11.07 1.13
CA GLY A 308 -9.06 11.63 0.41
C GLY A 308 -10.33 10.80 0.58
N PRO A 309 -11.42 11.19 -0.11
CA PRO A 309 -12.64 10.40 -0.16
C PRO A 309 -12.43 9.05 -0.83
N LEU A 310 -13.28 8.08 -0.50
CA LEU A 310 -13.37 6.80 -1.22
C LEU A 310 -13.77 7.04 -2.68
N VAL A 311 -13.28 6.20 -3.57
CA VAL A 311 -13.72 6.20 -4.95
C VAL A 311 -15.13 5.60 -5.09
N ALA A 312 -15.85 6.00 -6.13
CA ALA A 312 -17.15 5.41 -6.42
C ALA A 312 -16.97 3.93 -6.86
N PRO A 313 -17.90 3.05 -6.49
CA PRO A 313 -17.94 1.70 -7.04
C PRO A 313 -18.01 1.73 -8.57
N GLY A 314 -17.25 0.85 -9.22
CA GLY A 314 -17.13 0.86 -10.67
C GLY A 314 -15.91 0.08 -11.15
N GLN A 315 -15.65 0.17 -12.46
CA GLN A 315 -14.50 -0.45 -13.09
C GLN A 315 -13.30 0.51 -13.06
N TYR A 316 -12.15 -0.02 -12.68
CA TYR A 316 -10.88 0.68 -12.64
C TYR A 316 -9.83 -0.08 -13.43
N GLN A 317 -8.85 0.65 -13.94
CA GLN A 317 -7.71 0.11 -14.65
C GLN A 317 -6.43 0.45 -13.91
N VAL A 318 -5.49 -0.49 -13.84
CA VAL A 318 -4.15 -0.26 -13.31
C VAL A 318 -3.10 -0.63 -14.35
N THR A 319 -2.09 0.24 -14.48
CA THR A 319 -0.90 0.04 -15.32
C THR A 319 0.35 0.14 -14.47
N MET A 320 1.38 -0.65 -14.81
CA MET A 320 2.66 -0.69 -14.11
C MET A 320 3.79 -0.07 -14.95
N ALA A 321 4.56 0.83 -14.35
CA ALA A 321 5.77 1.43 -14.93
C ALA A 321 6.91 1.48 -13.91
N ALA A 322 8.14 1.60 -14.38
CA ALA A 322 9.31 1.92 -13.56
C ALA A 322 9.65 3.40 -13.75
N ARG A 323 9.84 4.15 -12.65
CA ARG A 323 10.41 5.49 -12.68
C ARG A 323 11.93 5.37 -12.53
N ILE A 324 12.68 5.77 -13.55
CA ILE A 324 14.16 5.74 -13.59
C ILE A 324 14.62 7.11 -14.07
N ASP A 325 15.43 7.81 -13.26
CA ASP A 325 15.87 9.19 -13.54
C ASP A 325 14.69 10.12 -13.93
N GLY A 326 13.57 10.03 -13.19
CA GLY A 326 12.34 10.79 -13.44
C GLY A 326 11.47 10.31 -14.63
N ALA A 327 11.98 9.45 -15.51
CA ALA A 327 11.23 8.94 -16.66
C ALA A 327 10.43 7.67 -16.33
N LEU A 328 9.17 7.61 -16.77
CA LEU A 328 8.32 6.43 -16.63
C LEU A 328 8.51 5.48 -17.81
N VAL A 329 9.12 4.32 -17.56
CA VAL A 329 9.29 3.22 -18.49
C VAL A 329 8.18 2.19 -18.27
N PRO A 330 7.28 1.94 -19.23
CA PRO A 330 6.23 0.93 -19.07
C PRO A 330 6.80 -0.46 -18.79
N MET A 331 6.29 -1.14 -17.74
CA MET A 331 6.78 -2.45 -17.28
C MET A 331 5.82 -3.61 -17.61
N GLY A 332 4.90 -3.39 -18.56
CA GLY A 332 3.98 -4.39 -19.05
C GLY A 332 2.81 -4.70 -18.12
N GLY A 333 1.68 -5.09 -18.72
CA GLY A 333 0.45 -5.48 -18.03
C GLY A 333 -0.46 -4.29 -17.69
N THR A 334 -1.62 -4.28 -18.34
CA THR A 334 -2.77 -3.50 -17.90
C THR A 334 -3.76 -4.48 -17.30
N GLN A 335 -4.26 -4.21 -16.09
CA GLN A 335 -5.29 -5.02 -15.46
C GLN A 335 -6.50 -4.16 -15.16
N THR A 336 -7.68 -4.75 -15.33
CA THR A 336 -8.95 -4.14 -14.95
C THR A 336 -9.50 -4.84 -13.73
N PHE A 337 -10.08 -4.09 -12.81
CA PHE A 337 -10.72 -4.64 -11.61
C PHE A 337 -11.94 -3.80 -11.21
N GLU A 338 -12.86 -4.47 -10.54
CA GLU A 338 -14.05 -3.83 -9.98
C GLU A 338 -13.76 -3.37 -8.55
N ALA A 339 -14.09 -2.12 -8.24
CA ALA A 339 -14.28 -1.64 -6.88
C ALA A 339 -15.79 -1.76 -6.56
N ALA A 340 -16.13 -2.57 -5.56
CA ALA A 340 -17.52 -2.81 -5.16
C ALA A 340 -17.72 -2.47 -3.68
N PRO A 341 -18.91 -2.04 -3.24
CA PRO A 341 -19.19 -1.95 -1.81
C PRO A 341 -19.04 -3.33 -1.16
N LEU A 342 -18.52 -3.38 0.07
CA LEU A 342 -18.48 -4.63 0.84
C LEU A 342 -19.90 -5.18 1.10
N GLY A 343 -20.90 -4.30 1.09
CA GLY A 343 -22.29 -4.61 1.41
C GLY A 343 -22.58 -4.44 2.90
N GLY A 344 -23.86 -4.53 3.28
CA GLY A 344 -24.30 -4.34 4.67
C GLY A 344 -24.44 -2.87 5.10
N ASP A 345 -24.47 -1.93 4.15
CA ASP A 345 -24.72 -0.52 4.44
C ASP A 345 -26.11 -0.34 5.06
N SER A 346 -26.17 0.27 6.24
CA SER A 346 -27.43 0.61 6.90
C SER A 346 -28.12 1.83 6.29
N LEU A 347 -27.34 2.73 5.70
CA LEU A 347 -27.77 3.97 5.06
C LEU A 347 -27.05 4.16 3.72
N PRO A 348 -27.34 3.33 2.71
CA PRO A 348 -26.70 3.48 1.40
C PRO A 348 -27.09 4.83 0.77
N PRO A 349 -26.17 5.47 0.03
CA PRO A 349 -26.46 6.74 -0.60
C PRO A 349 -27.45 6.57 -1.76
N ALA A 350 -28.34 7.54 -1.93
CA ALA A 350 -29.33 7.53 -3.01
C ALA A 350 -28.68 7.65 -4.38
N ASP A 351 -27.61 8.46 -4.48
CA ASP A 351 -26.84 8.69 -5.69
C ASP A 351 -25.33 8.75 -5.35
N ARG A 352 -24.62 7.67 -5.69
CA ARG A 352 -23.17 7.54 -5.44
C ARG A 352 -22.33 8.50 -6.29
N GLU A 353 -22.78 8.83 -7.49
CA GLU A 353 -22.04 9.74 -8.37
C GLU A 353 -22.17 11.18 -7.87
N ALA A 354 -23.37 11.60 -7.48
CA ALA A 354 -23.60 12.89 -6.84
C ALA A 354 -22.83 13.01 -5.51
N LEU A 355 -22.79 11.94 -4.72
CA LEU A 355 -22.00 11.88 -3.48
C LEU A 355 -20.52 12.11 -3.75
N LEU A 356 -19.94 11.35 -4.69
CA LEU A 356 -18.54 11.49 -5.05
C LEU A 356 -18.24 12.88 -5.62
N ALA A 357 -19.14 13.44 -6.43
CA ALA A 357 -19.00 14.80 -6.96
C ALA A 357 -18.92 15.83 -5.83
N PHE A 358 -19.80 15.74 -4.82
CA PHE A 358 -19.77 16.60 -3.65
C PHE A 358 -18.49 16.42 -2.80
N GLN A 359 -18.03 15.18 -2.63
CA GLN A 359 -16.76 14.89 -1.93
C GLN A 359 -15.56 15.51 -2.65
N ARG A 360 -15.51 15.40 -3.98
CA ARG A 360 -14.44 16.00 -4.81
C ARG A 360 -14.49 17.52 -4.75
N GLN A 361 -15.68 18.13 -4.81
CA GLN A 361 -15.85 19.57 -4.64
C GLN A 361 -15.37 20.03 -3.27
N THR A 362 -15.73 19.32 -2.20
CA THR A 362 -15.26 19.58 -0.84
C THR A 362 -13.74 19.46 -0.75
N GLY A 363 -13.14 18.44 -1.36
CA GLY A 363 -11.69 18.27 -1.40
C GLY A 363 -10.97 19.39 -2.16
N GLN A 364 -11.56 19.94 -3.23
CA GLN A 364 -11.01 21.10 -3.93
C GLN A 364 -11.01 22.35 -3.04
N LEU A 365 -12.12 22.60 -2.33
CA LEU A 365 -12.22 23.71 -1.39
C LEU A 365 -11.25 23.54 -0.22
N GLN A 366 -11.15 22.33 0.36
CA GLN A 366 -10.20 22.02 1.43
C GLN A 366 -8.76 22.28 1.00
N ARG A 367 -8.36 21.80 -0.18
CA ARG A 367 -7.01 22.03 -0.73
C ARG A 367 -6.70 23.51 -0.88
N ALA A 368 -7.63 24.29 -1.41
CA ALA A 368 -7.44 25.72 -1.56
C ALA A 368 -7.36 26.44 -0.20
N ALA A 369 -8.25 26.10 0.74
CA ALA A 369 -8.31 26.74 2.05
C ALA A 369 -7.09 26.41 2.92
N LEU A 370 -6.69 25.13 3.01
CA LEU A 370 -5.49 24.74 3.74
C LEU A 370 -4.22 25.26 3.08
N GLY A 371 -4.17 25.31 1.74
CA GLY A 371 -3.09 25.97 1.02
C GLY A 371 -3.01 27.47 1.33
N ALA A 372 -4.15 28.15 1.48
CA ALA A 372 -4.19 29.55 1.90
C ALA A 372 -3.68 29.75 3.33
N VAL A 373 -3.99 28.83 4.26
CA VAL A 373 -3.42 28.84 5.62
C VAL A 373 -1.90 28.68 5.56
N ALA A 374 -1.40 27.67 4.84
CA ALA A 374 0.04 27.46 4.70
C ALA A 374 0.76 28.68 4.09
N ALA A 375 0.17 29.29 3.06
CA ALA A 375 0.70 30.51 2.44
C ALA A 375 0.67 31.71 3.40
N ALA A 376 -0.37 31.84 4.22
CA ALA A 376 -0.44 32.88 5.25
C ALA A 376 0.63 32.69 6.32
N ASP A 377 0.88 31.45 6.77
CA ASP A 377 1.92 31.13 7.74
C ASP A 377 3.33 31.38 7.18
N GLU A 378 3.56 31.07 5.90
CA GLU A 378 4.80 31.41 5.21
C GLU A 378 4.98 32.93 5.09
N ALA A 379 3.92 33.66 4.74
CA ALA A 379 3.95 35.13 4.69
C ALA A 379 4.24 35.74 6.06
N GLN A 380 3.69 35.18 7.15
CA GLN A 380 4.00 35.63 8.51
C GLN A 380 5.49 35.45 8.83
N LYS A 381 6.08 34.29 8.49
CA LYS A 381 7.53 34.07 8.64
C LYS A 381 8.36 35.10 7.85
N ARG A 382 7.97 35.38 6.61
CA ARG A 382 8.61 36.43 5.77
C ARG A 382 8.54 37.80 6.44
N ILE A 383 7.36 38.18 6.94
CA ILE A 383 7.15 39.44 7.67
C ILE A 383 8.04 39.52 8.90
N ASP A 384 8.16 38.45 9.69
CA ASP A 384 8.98 38.45 10.90
C ASP A 384 10.49 38.59 10.59
N HIS A 385 10.97 37.92 9.54
CA HIS A 385 12.32 38.16 9.01
C HIS A 385 12.50 39.61 8.54
N LEU A 386 11.52 40.16 7.82
CA LEU A 386 11.59 41.51 7.27
C LEU A 386 11.59 42.59 8.36
N LYS A 387 10.85 42.40 9.47
CA LYS A 387 10.93 43.30 10.64
C LYS A 387 12.35 43.36 11.20
N LYS A 388 13.00 42.20 11.33
CA LYS A 388 14.38 42.12 11.82
C LYS A 388 15.33 42.79 10.83
N ALA A 389 15.21 42.48 9.54
CA ALA A 389 16.02 43.09 8.49
C ALA A 389 15.89 44.61 8.47
N LEU A 390 14.67 45.17 8.53
CA LEU A 390 14.47 46.63 8.59
C LEU A 390 15.03 47.27 9.85
N THR A 391 14.99 46.56 11.00
CA THR A 391 15.61 47.05 12.24
C THR A 391 17.13 47.13 12.13
N ASP A 392 17.73 46.19 11.41
CA ASP A 392 19.18 46.09 11.22
C ASP A 392 19.68 46.95 10.04
N THR A 393 18.79 47.68 9.35
CA THR A 393 19.11 48.50 8.16
C THR A 393 19.06 49.99 8.48
N PRO A 394 20.21 50.67 8.66
CA PRO A 394 20.22 52.09 9.05
C PRO A 394 19.56 53.03 8.02
N ALA A 395 19.57 52.65 6.74
CA ALA A 395 19.00 53.43 5.65
C ALA A 395 17.50 53.19 5.42
N ALA A 396 16.87 52.26 6.16
CA ALA A 396 15.46 51.95 6.00
C ALA A 396 14.59 53.12 6.50
N ALA A 397 13.72 53.64 5.63
CA ALA A 397 12.80 54.70 6.00
C ALA A 397 11.82 54.21 7.09
N PRO A 398 11.57 54.99 8.17
CA PRO A 398 10.64 54.60 9.24
C PRO A 398 9.22 54.26 8.74
N ALA A 399 8.80 54.82 7.61
CA ALA A 399 7.52 54.53 6.96
C ALA A 399 7.38 53.06 6.52
N LEU A 400 8.48 52.37 6.19
CA LEU A 400 8.47 50.95 5.81
C LEU A 400 8.02 50.07 6.98
N ALA A 401 8.50 50.35 8.19
CA ALA A 401 8.08 49.61 9.39
C ALA A 401 6.58 49.80 9.70
N GLY A 402 6.05 51.01 9.46
CA GLY A 402 4.61 51.30 9.60
C GLY A 402 3.76 50.52 8.60
N ARG A 403 4.15 50.50 7.33
CA ARG A 403 3.48 49.70 6.28
C ARG A 403 3.56 48.20 6.56
N LEU A 404 4.71 47.71 7.02
CA LEU A 404 4.89 46.30 7.36
C LEU A 404 3.95 45.87 8.50
N ARG A 405 3.79 46.71 9.54
CA ARG A 405 2.82 46.46 10.62
C ARG A 405 1.37 46.46 10.12
N ALA A 406 1.02 47.33 9.18
CA ALA A 406 -0.32 47.35 8.59
C ALA A 406 -0.60 46.08 7.76
N ILE A 407 0.39 45.61 6.98
CA ILE A 407 0.32 44.34 6.25
C ILE A 407 0.18 43.18 7.23
N GLU A 408 0.97 43.15 8.30
CA GLU A 408 0.87 42.12 9.34
C GLU A 408 -0.51 42.10 10.00
N GLY A 409 -1.07 43.27 10.33
CA GLY A 409 -2.41 43.37 10.90
C GLY A 409 -3.48 42.75 9.98
N ARG A 410 -3.46 43.13 8.69
CA ARG A 410 -4.35 42.53 7.69
C ARG A 410 -4.14 41.03 7.53
N LEU A 411 -2.89 40.55 7.57
CA LEU A 411 -2.60 39.12 7.50
C LEU A 411 -3.18 38.36 8.71
N LYS A 412 -3.08 38.93 9.91
CA LYS A 412 -3.67 38.36 11.14
C LYS A 412 -5.20 38.28 11.05
N ASP A 413 -5.85 39.32 10.53
CA ASP A 413 -7.30 39.31 10.33
C ASP A 413 -7.72 38.19 9.36
N LEU A 414 -6.95 37.99 8.28
CA LEU A 414 -7.17 36.90 7.33
C LEU A 414 -6.93 35.52 7.97
N GLN A 415 -5.88 35.37 8.79
CA GLN A 415 -5.62 34.14 9.54
C GLN A 415 -6.75 33.81 10.52
N ILE A 416 -7.31 34.82 11.20
CA ILE A 416 -8.48 34.65 12.08
C ILE A 416 -9.69 34.15 11.28
N ALA A 417 -9.95 34.72 10.10
CA ALA A 417 -11.05 34.27 9.24
C ALA A 417 -10.86 32.81 8.75
N LEU A 418 -9.62 32.45 8.39
CA LEU A 418 -9.29 31.11 7.88
C LEU A 418 -9.33 30.04 8.99
N SER A 419 -8.67 30.31 10.12
CA SER A 419 -8.30 29.30 11.13
C SER A 419 -8.79 29.61 12.55
N GLY A 420 -9.52 30.71 12.74
CA GLY A 420 -10.16 31.07 14.01
C GLY A 420 -9.35 32.01 14.91
N ASP A 421 -10.04 32.65 15.84
CA ASP A 421 -9.43 33.57 16.82
C ASP A 421 -8.86 32.80 18.01
N ARG A 422 -7.57 32.45 17.93
CA ARG A 422 -6.85 31.76 19.01
C ARG A 422 -6.77 32.57 20.30
N VAL A 423 -6.79 33.90 20.23
CA VAL A 423 -6.69 34.77 21.40
C VAL A 423 -7.96 34.68 22.24
N ARG A 424 -9.13 34.75 21.60
CA ARG A 424 -10.40 34.55 22.30
C ARG A 424 -10.57 33.11 22.76
N ALA A 425 -10.29 32.14 21.88
CA ALA A 425 -10.45 30.72 22.20
C ALA A 425 -9.60 30.28 23.41
N SER A 426 -8.35 30.76 23.53
CA SER A 426 -7.47 30.42 24.67
C SER A 426 -7.97 30.95 26.03
N ARG A 427 -8.98 31.83 26.02
CA ARG A 427 -9.59 32.44 27.21
C ARG A 427 -10.98 31.88 27.50
N GLY A 428 -11.42 30.85 26.77
CA GLY A 428 -12.76 30.27 26.93
C GLY A 428 -13.88 31.13 26.36
N GLU A 429 -13.56 32.18 25.58
CA GLU A 429 -14.57 33.02 24.95
C GLU A 429 -15.14 32.33 23.70
N PRO A 430 -16.48 32.38 23.49
CA PRO A 430 -17.09 31.83 22.29
C PRO A 430 -16.55 32.51 21.03
N THR A 431 -16.15 31.69 20.06
CA THR A 431 -15.72 32.14 18.73
C THR A 431 -16.62 31.51 17.66
N PRO A 432 -16.97 32.25 16.60
CA PRO A 432 -17.67 31.65 15.47
C PRO A 432 -16.76 30.63 14.78
N PRO A 433 -17.30 29.54 14.18
CA PRO A 433 -16.50 28.57 13.44
C PRO A 433 -15.75 29.24 12.28
N ALA A 434 -14.46 28.95 12.17
CA ALA A 434 -13.63 29.44 11.07
C ALA A 434 -13.97 28.74 9.74
N ILE A 435 -13.46 29.27 8.63
CA ILE A 435 -13.67 28.68 7.30
C ILE A 435 -13.15 27.24 7.27
N VAL A 436 -11.92 27.00 7.76
CA VAL A 436 -11.31 25.67 7.78
C VAL A 436 -12.04 24.72 8.72
N ASP A 437 -12.54 25.20 9.86
CA ASP A 437 -13.32 24.37 10.80
C ASP A 437 -14.58 23.80 10.12
N ARG A 438 -15.31 24.64 9.37
CA ARG A 438 -16.51 24.22 8.63
C ARG A 438 -16.18 23.18 7.58
N ILE A 439 -15.10 23.38 6.81
CA ILE A 439 -14.66 22.44 5.79
C ILE A 439 -14.27 21.10 6.43
N ASN A 440 -13.49 21.14 7.51
CA ASN A 440 -13.05 19.94 8.21
C ASN A 440 -14.20 19.18 8.87
N GLN A 441 -15.24 19.87 9.35
CA GLN A 441 -16.46 19.21 9.82
C GLN A 441 -17.16 18.42 8.70
N VAL A 442 -17.24 18.97 7.48
CA VAL A 442 -17.79 18.25 6.32
C VAL A 442 -16.92 17.04 5.99
N VAL A 443 -15.60 17.24 5.91
CA VAL A 443 -14.65 16.16 5.59
C VAL A 443 -14.71 15.02 6.62
N TYR A 444 -14.62 15.34 7.91
CA TYR A 444 -14.66 14.36 8.99
C TYR A 444 -15.98 13.62 9.06
N GLY A 445 -17.11 14.34 8.98
CA GLY A 445 -18.44 13.74 9.06
C GLY A 445 -18.81 12.87 7.85
N HIS A 446 -18.09 13.01 6.74
CA HIS A 446 -18.51 12.44 5.46
C HIS A 446 -17.51 11.44 4.83
N TRP A 447 -16.20 11.71 4.81
CA TRP A 447 -15.22 10.81 4.14
C TRP A 447 -14.94 9.50 4.90
N TYR A 448 -15.40 9.44 6.14
CA TYR A 448 -15.32 8.28 7.03
C TYR A 448 -16.70 7.62 7.23
N SER A 449 -17.63 7.87 6.30
CA SER A 449 -18.96 7.26 6.27
C SER A 449 -19.25 6.74 4.86
N THR A 450 -20.07 5.69 4.76
CA THR A 450 -20.61 5.22 3.48
C THR A 450 -21.98 5.83 3.17
N ALA A 451 -22.51 6.71 4.04
CA ALA A 451 -23.82 7.34 3.89
C ALA A 451 -23.80 8.66 3.08
N ASP A 452 -24.99 9.10 2.69
CA ASP A 452 -25.19 10.39 2.01
C ASP A 452 -24.71 11.59 2.84
N ALA A 453 -24.34 12.67 2.14
CA ALA A 453 -24.06 13.95 2.76
C ALA A 453 -25.36 14.55 3.33
N THR A 454 -25.29 15.03 4.58
CA THR A 454 -26.45 15.65 5.24
C THR A 454 -26.69 17.07 4.73
N ALA A 455 -27.90 17.61 4.93
CA ALA A 455 -28.19 19.01 4.65
C ALA A 455 -27.23 19.97 5.38
N THR A 456 -26.79 19.60 6.59
CA THR A 456 -25.78 20.35 7.35
C THR A 456 -24.42 20.35 6.65
N HIS A 457 -24.02 19.24 6.03
CA HIS A 457 -22.78 19.17 5.25
C HIS A 457 -22.82 20.13 4.06
N HIS A 458 -23.90 20.09 3.27
CA HIS A 458 -24.08 21.01 2.14
C HIS A 458 -24.08 22.46 2.60
N ARG A 459 -24.79 22.78 3.69
CA ARG A 459 -24.85 24.14 4.21
C ARG A 459 -23.50 24.66 4.69
N ASN A 460 -22.72 23.83 5.39
CA ASN A 460 -21.37 24.20 5.83
C ASN A 460 -20.42 24.42 4.64
N TYR A 461 -20.51 23.59 3.59
CA TYR A 461 -19.76 23.79 2.36
C TYR A 461 -20.11 25.14 1.70
N GLU A 462 -21.39 25.44 1.52
CA GLU A 462 -21.85 26.70 0.92
C GLU A 462 -21.34 27.93 1.68
N ILE A 463 -21.48 27.93 3.01
CA ILE A 463 -21.01 29.04 3.86
C ILE A 463 -19.50 29.19 3.73
N ALA A 464 -18.74 28.10 3.84
CA ALA A 464 -17.30 28.14 3.74
C ALA A 464 -16.84 28.64 2.36
N ALA A 465 -17.45 28.16 1.28
CA ALA A 465 -17.13 28.59 -0.08
C ALA A 465 -17.39 30.10 -0.29
N GLN A 466 -18.54 30.60 0.17
CA GLN A 466 -18.91 32.01 0.08
C GLN A 466 -17.97 32.91 0.89
N GLN A 467 -17.58 32.48 2.10
CA GLN A 467 -16.66 33.24 2.95
C GLN A 467 -15.21 33.18 2.45
N PHE A 468 -14.79 32.05 1.87
CA PHE A 468 -13.41 31.83 1.44
C PHE A 468 -13.03 32.65 0.22
N ALA A 469 -13.92 32.81 -0.75
CA ALA A 469 -13.62 33.54 -1.99
C ALA A 469 -13.04 34.95 -1.77
N PRO A 470 -13.66 35.86 -0.97
CA PRO A 470 -13.10 37.18 -0.70
C PRO A 470 -11.81 37.12 0.13
N VAL A 471 -11.71 36.20 1.11
CA VAL A 471 -10.52 36.03 1.95
C VAL A 471 -9.32 35.61 1.11
N LEU A 472 -9.50 34.67 0.18
CA LEU A 472 -8.45 34.23 -0.74
C LEU A 472 -8.01 35.37 -1.66
N ALA A 473 -8.94 36.16 -2.20
CA ALA A 473 -8.60 37.31 -3.04
C ALA A 473 -7.77 38.35 -2.28
N GLN A 474 -8.15 38.66 -1.03
CA GLN A 474 -7.40 39.58 -0.17
C GLN A 474 -6.02 39.04 0.21
N LEU A 475 -5.92 37.74 0.53
CA LEU A 475 -4.64 37.09 0.83
C LEU A 475 -3.69 37.12 -0.37
N ARG A 476 -4.20 36.81 -1.57
CA ARG A 476 -3.41 36.88 -2.81
C ARG A 476 -2.89 38.29 -3.06
N SER A 477 -3.74 39.32 -2.92
CA SER A 477 -3.32 40.72 -3.07
C SER A 477 -2.26 41.10 -2.03
N LEU A 478 -2.45 40.69 -0.77
CA LEU A 478 -1.51 40.98 0.31
C LEU A 478 -0.14 40.36 0.05
N ILE A 479 -0.09 39.07 -0.32
CA ILE A 479 1.17 38.34 -0.52
C ILE A 479 1.86 38.74 -1.82
N LEU A 480 1.14 38.75 -2.94
CA LEU A 480 1.73 38.89 -4.28
C LEU A 480 1.94 40.34 -4.69
N THR A 481 1.30 41.30 -4.03
CA THR A 481 1.40 42.72 -4.36
C THR A 481 1.96 43.51 -3.19
N ASP A 482 1.26 43.55 -2.06
CA ASP A 482 1.62 44.46 -0.95
C ASP A 482 2.96 44.05 -0.28
N LEU A 483 3.13 42.77 0.03
CA LEU A 483 4.34 42.23 0.67
C LEU A 483 5.53 42.24 -0.30
N THR A 484 5.35 41.79 -1.53
CA THR A 484 6.41 41.81 -2.56
C THR A 484 6.89 43.23 -2.86
N ALA A 485 5.99 44.22 -2.92
CA ALA A 485 6.39 45.61 -3.10
C ALA A 485 7.24 46.11 -1.91
N LEU A 486 6.86 45.78 -0.68
CA LEU A 486 7.60 46.18 0.52
C LEU A 486 8.96 45.48 0.60
N GLU A 487 9.04 44.20 0.24
CA GLU A 487 10.30 43.47 0.13
C GLU A 487 11.24 44.17 -0.85
N ASN A 488 10.80 44.47 -2.08
CA ASN A 488 11.62 45.17 -3.07
C ASN A 488 12.10 46.55 -2.59
N GLU A 489 11.27 47.30 -1.86
CA GLU A 489 11.68 48.58 -1.26
C GLU A 489 12.72 48.39 -0.14
N ALA A 490 12.64 47.28 0.61
CA ALA A 490 13.66 46.94 1.61
C ALA A 490 14.99 46.55 0.94
N ASP A 491 14.99 45.82 -0.18
CA ASP A 491 16.20 45.55 -0.98
C ASP A 491 16.86 46.84 -1.44
N ALA A 492 16.06 47.77 -1.98
CA ALA A 492 16.55 49.07 -2.44
C ALA A 492 17.15 49.91 -1.30
N ALA A 493 16.69 49.70 -0.06
CA ALA A 493 17.25 50.31 1.14
C ALA A 493 18.50 49.58 1.70
N GLY A 494 18.94 48.50 1.05
CA GLY A 494 20.11 47.72 1.47
C GLY A 494 19.82 46.74 2.62
N ALA A 495 18.56 46.33 2.80
CA ALA A 495 18.21 45.38 3.86
C ALA A 495 18.76 43.98 3.59
N PRO A 496 19.26 43.26 4.63
CA PRO A 496 19.71 41.89 4.51
C PRO A 496 18.67 40.98 3.84
N TRP A 497 19.14 39.90 3.22
CA TRP A 497 18.26 38.93 2.56
C TRP A 497 17.25 38.33 3.55
N THR A 498 16.01 38.15 3.08
CA THR A 498 14.94 37.44 3.80
C THR A 498 14.33 36.39 2.89
N PRO A 499 13.74 35.30 3.43
CA PRO A 499 13.08 34.27 2.63
C PRO A 499 12.06 34.86 1.65
N GLY A 500 11.92 34.25 0.47
CA GLY A 500 11.02 34.71 -0.60
C GLY A 500 11.63 35.73 -1.57
N ARG A 501 12.85 36.21 -1.32
CA ARG A 501 13.58 37.13 -2.22
C ARG A 501 14.70 36.42 -2.96
N VAL A 502 15.03 36.90 -4.16
CA VAL A 502 16.23 36.53 -4.91
C VAL A 502 17.18 37.72 -4.87
N PRO A 503 18.45 37.57 -4.43
CA PRO A 503 19.40 38.68 -4.41
C PRO A 503 19.62 39.25 -5.81
N ASP A 504 19.46 40.57 -5.97
CA ASP A 504 19.91 41.31 -7.16
C ASP A 504 21.23 41.99 -6.83
N TRP A 505 22.34 41.36 -7.26
CA TRP A 505 23.68 41.90 -7.11
C TRP A 505 24.31 42.10 -8.48
N LYS A 506 24.80 43.32 -8.73
CA LYS A 506 25.57 43.67 -9.92
C LYS A 506 26.97 44.11 -9.48
N PRO A 507 28.03 43.60 -10.14
CA PRO A 507 29.42 43.88 -9.79
C PRO A 507 29.82 45.34 -9.98
#